data_AF-A0A848Q4W4-F1
#
_entry.id   AF-A0A848Q4W4-F1
#
_cell.length_a   1.000
_cell.length_b   1.000
_cell.length_c   1.000
_cell.angle_alpha   90.00
_cell.angle_beta   90.00
_cell.angle_gamma   90.00
#
_symmetry.space_group_name_H-M   'P 1'
#
loop_
_entity.id
_entity.type
_entity.pdbx_description
1 polymer ?
#
loop_
_entity_poly.entity_id
_entity_poly.type
_entity_poly.pdbx_seq_one_letter_code
_entity_poly.pdbx_strand_id
1 'polypeptide(L)' 'EYVTKLTAICVRCGSPATKTQRIVNGKPAHYLDPIVVVGASEAYEPRCRHCHEVFGKVK' A
#
# COMPACT_ATOMS: atom_id res chain seq x y z
N GLU A 1 3.70 -13.25 -26.69
CA GLU A 1 4.34 -13.34 -25.36
C GLU A 1 3.28 -13.59 -24.27
N TYR A 2 3.67 -13.92 -23.01
CA TYR A 2 2.76 -14.15 -21.87
C TYR A 2 3.03 -13.19 -20.69
N VAL A 3 1.98 -12.87 -19.92
CA VAL A 3 2.05 -12.01 -18.72
C VAL A 3 1.38 -12.70 -17.53
N THR A 4 2.08 -12.76 -16.40
CA THR A 4 1.54 -13.28 -15.13
C THR A 4 1.48 -12.17 -14.09
N LYS A 5 0.32 -11.96 -13.47
CA LYS A 5 0.13 -11.01 -12.37
C LYS A 5 -0.01 -11.77 -11.06
N LEU A 6 1.03 -11.70 -10.22
CA LEU A 6 1.04 -12.31 -8.91
C LEU A 6 0.22 -11.49 -7.91
N THR A 7 -0.30 -12.18 -6.89
CA THR A 7 -0.99 -11.57 -5.76
C THR A 7 -0.31 -11.97 -4.46
N ALA A 8 -0.45 -11.11 -3.45
CA ALA A 8 -0.05 -11.41 -2.07
C ALA A 8 -1.30 -11.69 -1.22
N ILE A 9 -1.15 -11.82 0.10
CA ILE A 9 -2.25 -11.95 1.05
C ILE A 9 -2.40 -10.63 1.81
N CYS A 10 -3.63 -10.11 1.89
CA CYS A 10 -3.91 -8.86 2.60
C CYS A 10 -3.72 -9.03 4.11
N VAL A 11 -2.83 -8.24 4.72
CA VAL A 11 -2.55 -8.34 6.16
C VAL A 11 -3.73 -7.95 7.06
N ARG A 12 -4.74 -7.24 6.53
CA ARG A 12 -5.94 -6.83 7.28
C ARG A 12 -7.05 -7.87 7.31
N CYS A 13 -7.26 -8.57 6.19
CA CYS A 13 -8.47 -9.38 5.98
C CYS A 13 -8.22 -10.74 5.31
N GLY A 14 -6.98 -11.08 4.96
CA GLY A 14 -6.63 -12.36 4.34
C GLY A 14 -7.03 -12.53 2.87
N SER A 15 -7.80 -11.60 2.28
CA SER A 15 -8.14 -11.65 0.84
C SER A 15 -6.91 -11.46 -0.05
N PRO A 16 -6.95 -11.89 -1.33
CA PRO A 16 -5.88 -11.61 -2.29
C PRO A 16 -5.57 -10.11 -2.36
N ALA A 17 -4.30 -9.77 -2.17
CA ALA A 17 -3.79 -8.41 -2.19
C ALA A 17 -3.20 -8.07 -3.56
N THR A 18 -3.60 -6.91 -4.06
CA THR A 18 -3.18 -6.36 -5.36
C THR A 18 -2.62 -4.95 -5.21
N LYS A 19 -2.48 -4.44 -3.98
CA LYS A 19 -2.01 -3.08 -3.66
C LYS A 19 -0.97 -3.15 -2.57
N THR A 20 0.01 -2.25 -2.63
CA THR A 20 0.98 -2.03 -1.56
C THR A 20 0.55 -0.80 -0.76
N GLN A 21 0.37 -0.97 0.54
CA GLN A 21 0.09 0.10 1.48
C GLN A 21 1.40 0.60 2.07
N ARG A 22 1.67 1.90 1.94
CA ARG A 22 2.77 2.57 2.64
C ARG A 22 2.28 3.03 4.01
N ILE A 23 3.04 2.69 5.04
CA ILE A 23 2.79 3.07 6.44
C ILE A 23 3.96 3.93 6.93
N VAL A 24 3.66 5.15 7.35
CA VAL A 24 4.61 6.11 7.91
C VAL A 24 4.14 6.44 9.33
N ASN A 25 5.01 6.27 10.33
CA ASN A 25 4.67 6.46 11.75
C ASN A 25 3.39 5.70 12.18
N GLY A 26 3.20 4.48 11.68
CA GLY A 26 2.05 3.62 12.00
C GLY A 26 0.74 4.01 11.31
N LYS A 27 0.73 5.00 10.40
CA LYS A 27 -0.47 5.44 9.67
C LYS A 27 -0.31 5.32 8.16
N PRO A 28 -1.39 5.09 7.40
CA PRO A 28 -1.36 5.19 5.94
C PRO A 28 -0.78 6.52 5.47
N ALA A 29 0.17 6.45 4.52
CA ALA A 29 0.75 7.65 3.90
C ALA A 29 -0.32 8.50 3.19
N HIS A 30 -0.10 9.82 3.18
CA HIS A 30 -0.92 10.77 2.46
C HIS A 30 -0.57 10.76 0.96
N TYR A 31 -1.55 11.10 0.12
CA TYR A 31 -1.38 11.10 -1.35
C TYR A 31 -0.25 12.02 -1.83
N LEU A 32 -0.06 13.14 -1.15
CA LEU A 32 0.97 14.15 -1.46
C LEU A 32 2.30 13.91 -0.74
N ASP A 33 2.44 12.82 0.01
CA ASP A 33 3.72 12.52 0.66
C ASP A 33 4.79 12.26 -0.40
N PRO A 34 6.02 12.77 -0.22
CA PRO A 34 7.12 12.53 -1.14
C PRO A 34 7.35 11.02 -1.29
N ILE A 35 7.54 10.57 -2.54
CA ILE A 35 7.72 9.14 -2.86
C ILE A 35 9.04 8.61 -2.27
N VAL A 36 10.10 9.42 -2.35
CA VAL A 36 11.43 9.07 -1.86
C VAL A 36 11.71 9.91 -0.62
N VAL A 37 11.94 9.24 0.51
CA VAL A 37 12.35 9.87 1.77
C VAL A 37 13.57 9.13 2.30
N VAL A 38 14.66 9.85 2.53
CA VAL A 38 15.90 9.28 3.07
C VAL A 38 15.77 9.16 4.60
N GLY A 39 15.96 7.96 5.14
CA GLY A 39 15.96 7.73 6.59
C GLY A 39 14.58 7.53 7.23
N ALA A 40 13.50 7.44 6.44
CA ALA A 40 12.18 7.12 6.98
C ALA A 40 12.08 5.63 7.34
N SER A 41 11.60 5.33 8.55
CA SER A 41 11.25 3.98 9.02
C SER A 41 9.90 3.53 8.45
N GLU A 42 9.81 3.47 7.13
CA GLU A 42 8.59 3.13 6.42
C GLU A 42 8.37 1.61 6.40
N ALA A 43 7.15 1.19 6.70
CA ALA A 43 6.71 -0.18 6.49
C ALA A 43 5.81 -0.24 5.25
N TYR A 44 6.08 -1.19 4.37
CA TYR A 44 5.23 -1.49 3.22
C TYR A 44 4.54 -2.82 3.48
N GLU A 45 3.21 -2.86 3.29
CA GLU A 45 2.44 -4.07 3.53
C GLU A 45 1.42 -4.35 2.40
N PRO A 46 1.15 -5.62 2.08
CA PRO A 46 0.16 -5.97 1.06
C PRO A 46 -1.27 -5.77 1.58
N ARG A 47 -2.08 -5.06 0.79
CA ARG A 47 -3.52 -4.83 1.05
C ARG A 47 -4.38 -5.17 -0.17
N CYS A 48 -5.60 -5.64 0.07
CA CYS A 48 -6.61 -5.78 -0.97
C CYS A 48 -7.20 -4.40 -1.33
N ARG A 49 -7.93 -4.31 -2.45
CA ARG A 49 -8.56 -3.06 -2.93
C ARG A 49 -9.48 -2.39 -1.92
N HIS A 50 -10.10 -3.16 -1.00
CA HIS A 50 -11.05 -2.66 -0.01
C HIS A 50 -10.35 -2.17 1.27
N CYS A 51 -9.16 -2.67 1.56
CA CYS A 51 -8.39 -2.38 2.77
C CYS A 51 -7.24 -1.40 2.54
N HIS A 52 -7.02 -0.99 1.29
CA HIS A 52 -6.02 0.00 0.92
C HIS A 52 -6.58 1.40 1.14
N GLU A 53 -5.87 2.20 1.94
CA GLU A 53 -6.29 3.51 2.41
C GLU A 53 -5.24 4.55 1.97
N VAL A 54 -5.71 5.62 1.32
CA VAL A 54 -4.86 6.73 0.87
C VAL A 54 -5.59 8.02 1.18
N PHE A 55 -5.04 8.80 2.11
CA PHE A 55 -5.62 10.09 2.50
C PHE A 55 -5.33 11.17 1.46
N GLY A 56 -6.25 12.13 1.31
CA GLY A 56 -6.07 13.26 0.39
C GLY A 56 -6.12 12.91 -1.10
N LYS A 57 -6.51 11.67 -1.45
CA LYS A 57 -6.70 11.27 -2.84
C LYS A 57 -7.95 11.97 -3.40
N VAL A 58 -7.75 12.86 -4.37
CA VAL A 58 -8.85 13.48 -5.12
C VAL A 58 -9.62 12.37 -5.86
N LYS A 59 -10.95 12.41 -5.76
CA LYS A 59 -11.85 11.44 -6.42
C LYS A 59 -11.91 11.67 -7.92
#